data_AF-A0A2Z4LMA5-F1
#
_entry.id   AF-A0A2Z4LMA5-F1
#
_cell.length_a   1.000
_cell.length_b   1.000
_cell.length_c   1.000
_cell.angle_alpha   90.00
_cell.angle_beta   90.00
_cell.angle_gamma   90.00
#
_symmetry.space_group_name_H-M   'P 1'
#
loop_
_entity.id
_entity.type
_entity.pdbx_description
1 polymer ?
#
loop_
_entity_poly.entity_id
_entity_poly.type
_entity_poly.pdbx_seq_one_letter_code
_entity_poly.pdbx_strand_id
1 'polypeptide(L)'
;MSKSRKLAIAGLVLNPVGFIVMLAGIIASATALFAVAASGADESVAGATVVAAGAGALASIAIGSVMSLAAFIVSIIAAVKTTNRTAMILTLVGLFVLPILAWVGLGMIIKEDMDK
;
A
#
# COMPACT_ATOMS: atom_id res chain seq x y z
N MET A 1 1.35 24.48 4.96
CA MET A 1 1.71 23.06 4.69
C MET A 1 2.34 22.99 3.31
N SER A 2 3.63 22.68 3.23
CA SER A 2 4.33 22.67 1.94
C SER A 2 3.92 21.48 1.06
N LYS A 3 4.24 21.58 -0.25
CA LYS A 3 3.95 20.51 -1.21
C LYS A 3 4.69 19.21 -0.86
N SER A 4 5.91 19.28 -0.32
CA SER A 4 6.68 18.10 0.11
C SER A 4 6.03 17.41 1.31
N ARG A 5 5.50 18.17 2.28
CA ARG A 5 4.79 17.60 3.44
C ARG A 5 3.51 16.86 3.05
N LYS A 6 2.69 17.43 2.16
CA LYS A 6 1.47 16.75 1.68
C LYS A 6 1.79 15.43 0.96
N LEU A 7 2.85 15.43 0.14
CA LEU A 7 3.31 14.24 -0.56
C LEU A 7 3.91 13.21 0.40
N ALA A 8 4.70 13.63 1.38
CA ALA A 8 5.28 12.72 2.38
C ALA A 8 4.20 11.98 3.16
N ILE A 9 3.15 12.69 3.61
CA ILE A 9 1.98 12.07 4.28
C ILE A 9 1.26 11.10 3.33
N ALA A 10 1.02 11.51 2.09
CA ALA A 10 0.36 10.64 1.11
C ALA A 10 1.16 9.35 0.87
N GLY A 11 2.48 9.42 0.71
CA GLY A 11 3.33 8.23 0.57
C GLY A 11 3.33 7.33 1.80
N LEU A 12 3.34 7.92 3.00
CA LEU A 12 3.30 7.20 4.27
C LEU A 12 1.96 6.49 4.51
N VAL A 13 0.85 7.05 4.04
CA VAL A 13 -0.50 6.49 4.21
C VAL A 13 -0.87 5.54 3.08
N LEU A 14 -0.53 5.85 1.84
CA LEU A 14 -0.89 5.02 0.67
C LEU A 14 -0.28 3.62 0.74
N ASN A 15 0.94 3.49 1.27
CA ASN A 15 1.64 2.21 1.38
C ASN A 15 0.91 1.22 2.32
N PRO A 16 0.66 1.54 3.61
CA PRO A 16 -0.09 0.65 4.50
C PRO A 16 -1.54 0.45 4.06
N VAL A 17 -2.21 1.46 3.48
CA VAL A 17 -3.58 1.29 2.97
C VAL A 17 -3.60 0.30 1.81
N GLY A 18 -2.67 0.40 0.86
CA GLY A 18 -2.57 -0.55 -0.25
C GLY A 18 -2.33 -1.98 0.23
N PHE A 19 -1.48 -2.15 1.25
CA PHE A 19 -1.25 -3.45 1.88
C PHE A 19 -2.51 -4.01 2.57
N ILE A 20 -3.24 -3.16 3.31
CA ILE A 20 -4.49 -3.56 3.98
C ILE A 20 -5.56 -3.96 2.97
N VAL A 21 -5.71 -3.23 1.87
CA VAL A 21 -6.68 -3.55 0.80
C VAL A 21 -6.35 -4.91 0.18
N MET A 22 -5.07 -5.18 -0.09
CA MET A 22 -4.63 -6.48 -0.61
C MET A 22 -4.94 -7.61 0.38
N LEU A 23 -4.60 -7.43 1.66
CA LEU A 23 -4.87 -8.41 2.72
C LEU A 23 -6.37 -8.67 2.89
N ALA A 24 -7.19 -7.62 2.94
CA ALA A 24 -8.63 -7.74 3.09
C ALA A 24 -9.25 -8.51 1.91
N GLY A 25 -8.78 -8.25 0.69
CA GLY A 25 -9.21 -9.00 -0.50
C GLY A 25 -8.84 -10.48 -0.44
N ILE A 26 -7.61 -10.81 -0.05
CA ILE A 26 -7.17 -12.21 0.11
C ILE A 26 -7.98 -12.91 1.20
N ILE A 27 -8.20 -12.26 2.34
CA ILE A 27 -8.99 -12.83 3.45
C ILE A 27 -10.44 -13.06 3.02
N ALA A 28 -11.07 -12.08 2.36
CA ALA A 28 -12.44 -12.20 1.89
C ALA A 28 -12.59 -13.33 0.85
N SER A 29 -11.63 -13.47 -0.07
CA SER A 29 -11.63 -14.58 -1.02
C SER A 29 -11.43 -15.93 -0.34
N ALA A 30 -10.53 -16.01 0.66
CA ALA A 30 -10.32 -17.24 1.42
C ALA A 30 -11.57 -17.63 2.22
N THR A 31 -12.21 -16.69 2.94
CA THR A 31 -13.42 -16.97 3.71
C THR A 31 -14.59 -17.40 2.83
N ALA A 32 -14.75 -16.79 1.64
CA ALA A 32 -15.77 -17.20 0.68
C ALA A 32 -15.55 -18.65 0.19
N LEU A 33 -14.31 -19.01 -0.11
CA LEU A 33 -13.96 -20.37 -0.54
C LEU A 33 -14.19 -21.41 0.58
N PHE A 34 -13.79 -21.09 1.82
CA PHE A 34 -14.03 -21.97 2.97
C PHE A 34 -15.53 -22.13 3.27
N ALA A 35 -16.32 -21.05 3.16
CA ALA A 35 -17.76 -21.10 3.39
C ALA A 35 -18.47 -22.01 2.39
N VAL A 36 -18.08 -21.98 1.11
CA VAL A 36 -18.60 -22.87 0.07
C VAL A 36 -18.18 -24.32 0.29
N ALA A 37 -16.90 -24.55 0.63
CA ALA A 37 -16.41 -25.89 0.93
C ALA A 37 -17.14 -26.53 2.13
N ALA A 38 -17.52 -25.72 3.13
CA ALA A 38 -18.22 -26.17 4.32
C ALA A 38 -19.74 -26.33 4.13
N SER A 39 -20.35 -25.64 3.16
CA SER A 39 -21.80 -25.64 2.97
C SER A 39 -22.33 -26.80 2.13
N GLY A 40 -21.47 -27.56 1.46
CA GLY A 40 -21.88 -28.63 0.55
C GLY A 40 -22.71 -28.11 -0.64
N ALA A 41 -22.45 -26.87 -1.06
CA ALA A 41 -23.17 -26.24 -2.17
C ALA A 41 -23.03 -27.03 -3.48
N ASP A 42 -24.06 -26.95 -4.32
CA ASP A 42 -24.05 -27.53 -5.66
C ASP A 42 -22.85 -27.04 -6.48
N GLU A 43 -22.35 -27.90 -7.39
CA GLU A 43 -21.16 -27.63 -8.20
C GLU A 43 -21.24 -26.32 -9.01
N SER A 44 -22.44 -25.93 -9.46
CA SER A 44 -22.67 -24.68 -10.19
C SER A 44 -22.43 -23.45 -9.32
N VAL A 45 -22.89 -23.48 -8.06
CA VAL A 45 -22.70 -22.41 -7.09
C VAL A 45 -21.25 -22.37 -6.65
N ALA A 46 -20.65 -23.54 -6.37
CA ALA A 46 -19.25 -23.64 -6.00
C ALA A 46 -18.32 -23.10 -7.09
N GLY A 47 -18.56 -23.46 -8.36
CA GLY A 47 -17.81 -22.97 -9.51
C GLY A 47 -17.92 -21.44 -9.66
N ALA A 48 -19.13 -20.89 -9.56
CA ALA A 48 -19.35 -19.45 -9.64
C ALA A 48 -18.63 -18.69 -8.50
N THR A 49 -18.68 -19.21 -7.27
CA THR A 49 -17.99 -18.58 -6.12
C THR A 49 -16.48 -18.64 -6.25
N VAL A 50 -15.91 -19.75 -6.75
CA VAL A 50 -14.46 -19.85 -6.99
C VAL A 50 -14.00 -18.81 -8.02
N VAL A 51 -14.74 -18.67 -9.13
CA VAL A 51 -14.43 -17.67 -10.15
C VAL A 51 -14.55 -16.25 -9.59
N ALA A 52 -15.61 -15.96 -8.84
CA ALA A 52 -15.82 -14.64 -8.23
C ALA A 52 -14.75 -14.31 -7.18
N ALA A 53 -14.39 -15.26 -6.31
CA ALA A 53 -13.35 -15.10 -5.31
C ALA A 53 -11.96 -14.93 -5.95
N GLY A 54 -11.69 -15.67 -7.03
CA GLY A 54 -10.46 -15.53 -7.81
C GLY A 54 -10.36 -14.16 -8.50
N ALA A 55 -11.44 -13.71 -9.13
CA ALA A 55 -11.52 -12.38 -9.75
C ALA A 55 -11.39 -11.26 -8.69
N GLY A 56 -12.03 -11.41 -7.53
CA GLY A 56 -11.92 -10.47 -6.41
C GLY A 56 -10.50 -10.39 -5.83
N ALA A 57 -9.84 -11.53 -5.68
CA ALA A 57 -8.44 -11.58 -5.25
C ALA A 57 -7.53 -10.87 -6.27
N LEU A 58 -7.68 -11.16 -7.56
CA LEU A 58 -6.93 -10.48 -8.63
C LEU A 58 -7.16 -8.97 -8.63
N ALA A 59 -8.42 -8.53 -8.48
CA ALA A 59 -8.76 -7.11 -8.41
C ALA A 59 -8.11 -6.42 -7.20
N SER A 60 -8.15 -7.05 -6.02
CA SER A 60 -7.52 -6.50 -4.81
C SER A 60 -5.99 -6.42 -4.92
N ILE A 61 -5.35 -7.42 -5.54
CA ILE A 61 -3.90 -7.41 -5.83
C ILE A 61 -3.58 -6.28 -6.82
N ALA A 62 -4.37 -6.11 -7.88
CA ALA A 62 -4.17 -5.05 -8.87
C ALA A 62 -4.29 -3.65 -8.23
N ILE A 63 -5.33 -3.42 -7.42
CA ILE A 63 -5.53 -2.16 -6.68
C ILE A 63 -4.37 -1.92 -5.71
N GLY A 64 -4.02 -2.92 -4.89
CA GLY A 64 -2.90 -2.82 -3.95
C GLY A 64 -1.58 -2.49 -4.65
N SER A 65 -1.33 -3.09 -5.81
CA SER A 65 -0.13 -2.83 -6.63
C SER A 65 -0.10 -1.41 -7.18
N VAL A 66 -1.22 -0.91 -7.69
CA VAL A 66 -1.34 0.49 -8.16
C VAL A 66 -1.12 1.48 -7.02
N MET A 67 -1.69 1.20 -5.83
CA MET A 67 -1.50 2.03 -4.65
C MET A 67 -0.05 2.03 -4.16
N SER A 68 0.60 0.86 -4.16
CA SER A 68 2.01 0.73 -3.78
C SER A 68 2.92 1.50 -4.74
N LEU A 69 2.66 1.41 -6.05
CA LEU A 69 3.37 2.19 -7.06
C LEU A 69 3.15 3.70 -6.89
N ALA A 70 1.91 4.12 -6.64
CA ALA A 70 1.60 5.52 -6.37
C ALA A 70 2.33 6.02 -5.10
N ALA A 71 2.34 5.23 -4.03
CA ALA A 71 3.08 5.53 -2.81
C ALA A 71 4.59 5.68 -3.09
N PHE A 72 5.17 4.75 -3.85
CA PHE A 72 6.56 4.78 -4.24
C PHE A 72 6.92 6.07 -4.99
N ILE A 73 6.15 6.43 -6.03
CA ILE A 73 6.37 7.64 -6.83
C ILE A 73 6.25 8.89 -5.94
N VAL A 74 5.19 8.97 -5.12
CA VAL A 74 4.94 10.11 -4.25
C VAL A 74 6.05 10.26 -3.20
N SER A 75 6.56 9.16 -2.63
CA SER A 75 7.67 9.16 -1.69
C SER A 75 8.98 9.64 -2.32
N ILE A 76 9.27 9.27 -3.57
CA ILE A 76 10.42 9.81 -4.33
C ILE A 76 10.26 11.33 -4.52
N ILE A 77 9.09 11.79 -4.98
CA ILE A 77 8.87 13.23 -5.21
C ILE A 77 8.99 14.00 -3.90
N ALA A 78 8.47 13.46 -2.79
CA ALA A 78 8.61 14.06 -1.46
C ALA A 78 10.09 14.18 -1.05
N ALA A 79 10.88 13.12 -1.26
CA ALA A 79 12.30 13.09 -0.96
C ALA A 79 13.09 14.12 -1.78
N VAL A 80 12.87 14.19 -3.09
CA VAL A 80 13.60 15.13 -3.97
C VAL A 80 13.23 16.60 -3.68
N LYS A 81 12.00 16.85 -3.19
CA LYS A 81 11.54 18.20 -2.82
C LYS A 81 11.91 18.64 -1.41
N THR A 82 12.49 17.78 -0.58
CA THR A 82 12.92 18.19 0.76
C THR A 82 14.26 18.93 0.72
N THR A 83 14.45 19.89 1.62
CA THR A 83 15.71 20.63 1.76
C THR A 83 16.75 19.90 2.59
N ASN A 84 16.33 18.91 3.39
CA ASN A 84 17.21 18.18 4.29
C ASN A 84 17.77 16.92 3.64
N ARG A 85 19.09 16.92 3.48
CA ARG A 85 19.84 15.83 2.84
C ARG A 85 19.70 14.51 3.59
N THR A 86 19.63 14.54 4.92
CA THR A 86 19.48 13.31 5.73
C THR A 86 18.13 12.67 5.46
N ALA A 87 17.05 13.45 5.47
CA ALA A 87 15.71 12.96 5.19
C ALA A 87 15.59 12.46 3.73
N MET A 88 16.21 13.16 2.78
CA MET A 88 16.27 12.74 1.37
C MET A 88 16.97 11.38 1.20
N ILE A 89 18.16 11.21 1.79
CA ILE A 89 18.96 9.97 1.68
C ILE A 89 18.22 8.81 2.35
N LEU A 90 17.71 9.00 3.57
CA LEU A 90 16.95 7.97 4.28
C LEU A 90 15.72 7.53 3.49
N THR A 91 15.03 8.47 2.85
CA THR A 91 13.85 8.16 2.04
C THR A 91 14.23 7.40 0.76
N LEU A 92 15.21 7.89 -0.01
CA LEU A 92 15.62 7.25 -1.27
C LEU A 92 16.28 5.89 -1.04
N VAL A 93 17.28 5.80 -0.17
CA VAL A 93 17.96 4.54 0.15
C VAL A 93 16.99 3.57 0.81
N GLY A 94 16.14 4.06 1.70
CA GLY A 94 15.13 3.24 2.36
C GLY A 94 14.14 2.60 1.40
N LEU A 95 13.75 3.28 0.32
CA LEU A 95 12.79 2.72 -0.64
C LEU A 95 13.35 1.49 -1.37
N PHE A 96 14.67 1.38 -1.54
CA PHE A 96 15.32 0.29 -2.27
C PHE A 96 15.99 -0.75 -1.36
N VAL A 97 16.46 -0.37 -0.17
CA VAL A 97 17.25 -1.25 0.71
C VAL A 97 16.43 -1.74 1.90
N LEU A 98 15.80 -0.80 2.63
CA LEU A 98 15.06 -1.10 3.85
C LEU A 98 13.82 -0.19 3.94
N PRO A 99 12.62 -0.68 3.59
CA PRO A 99 11.40 0.15 3.53
C PRO A 99 11.10 0.91 4.83
N ILE A 100 11.51 0.36 5.97
CA ILE A 100 11.39 1.02 7.29
C ILE A 100 12.19 2.33 7.33
N LEU A 101 13.38 2.40 6.72
CA LEU A 101 14.15 3.65 6.65
C LEU A 101 13.44 4.70 5.79
N ALA A 102 12.70 4.28 4.76
CA ALA A 102 11.92 5.22 3.96
C ALA A 102 10.81 5.87 4.76
N TRP A 103 10.17 5.10 5.65
CA TRP A 103 9.15 5.62 6.56
C TRP A 103 9.72 6.63 7.54
N VAL A 104 10.90 6.35 8.11
CA VAL A 104 11.62 7.30 8.97
C VAL A 104 11.99 8.56 8.20
N GLY A 105 12.50 8.43 6.98
CA GLY A 105 12.83 9.54 6.09
C GLY A 105 11.63 10.43 5.79
N LEU A 106 10.49 9.85 5.39
CA LEU A 106 9.24 10.59 5.16
C LEU A 106 8.74 11.26 6.44
N GLY A 107 8.86 10.61 7.59
CA GLY A 107 8.53 11.18 8.91
C GLY A 107 9.39 12.42 9.24
N MET A 108 10.68 12.38 8.93
CA MET A 108 11.58 13.54 9.10
C MET A 108 11.19 14.70 8.18
N ILE A 109 10.81 14.43 6.92
CA ILE A 109 10.32 15.46 5.99
C ILE A 109 9.07 16.14 6.55
N ILE A 110 8.15 15.38 7.17
CA ILE A 110 6.94 15.93 7.77
C ILE A 110 7.28 16.81 8.98
N LYS A 111 8.19 16.35 9.86
CA LYS A 111 8.58 17.07 11.07
C LYS A 111 9.29 18.39 10.76
N GLU A 112 10.25 18.38 9.84
CA GLU A 112 11.02 19.59 9.51
C GLU A 112 10.16 20.70 8.89
N ASP A 113 9.09 20.35 8.17
CA ASP A 113 8.14 21.31 7.61
C ASP A 113 7.07 21.76 8.62
N MET A 114 7.09 21.23 9.85
CA MET A 114 6.31 21.75 10.99
C MET A 114 7.10 22.75 11.82
N ASP A 115 8.43 22.61 11.87
CA ASP A 115 9.33 23.45 12.66
C ASP A 115 9.69 24.77 11.93
N LYS A 116 9.30 24.92 10.66
CA LYS A 116 9.42 26.13 9.82
C LYS A 116 8.09 26.85 9.70
#